data_AF-A0A1T3FHG8-F1
#
_entry.id   AF-A0A1T3FHG8-F1
#
_cell.length_a   1.000
_cell.length_b   1.000
_cell.length_c   1.000
_cell.angle_alpha   90.00
_cell.angle_beta   90.00
_cell.angle_gamma   90.00
#
_symmetry.space_group_name_H-M   'P 1'
#
loop_
_entity.id
_entity.type
_entity.pdbx_description
1 polymer ?
#
loop_
_entity_poly.entity_id
_entity_poly.type
_entity_poly.pdbx_seq_one_letter_code
_entity_poly.pdbx_strand_id
1 'polypeptide(L)' 'MMKNKKMYLKKEYTPPLLEVVLVEMEEGFAANSANLKPGDINNPDIPDVTDWNDTGSSDKNYDF' A
#
# COMPACT_ATOMS: atom_id res chain seq x y z
N MET A 1 -19.95 40.09 17.41
CA MET A 1 -20.70 39.41 16.33
C MET A 1 -20.50 37.91 16.46
N MET A 2 -21.55 37.13 16.71
CA MET A 2 -21.45 35.67 16.81
C MET A 2 -21.44 35.06 15.41
N LYS A 3 -20.42 34.23 15.12
CA LYS A 3 -20.29 33.51 13.86
C LYS A 3 -21.26 32.35 13.86
N ASN A 4 -22.20 32.31 12.91
CA ASN A 4 -23.10 31.18 12.71
C ASN A 4 -22.28 29.96 12.23
N LYS A 5 -22.07 28.99 13.12
CA LYS A 5 -21.39 27.73 12.79
C LYS A 5 -22.37 26.86 11.99
N LYS A 6 -22.09 26.66 10.70
CA LYS A 6 -22.83 25.66 9.89
C LYS A 6 -22.62 24.28 10.51
N MET A 7 -23.70 23.63 10.92
CA MET A 7 -23.68 22.29 11.47
C MET A 7 -23.95 21.31 10.32
N TYR A 8 -22.95 20.53 9.93
CA TYR A 8 -23.12 19.49 8.91
C TYR A 8 -23.60 18.21 9.57
N LEU A 9 -24.75 17.71 9.14
CA LEU A 9 -25.26 16.42 9.59
C LEU A 9 -24.40 15.30 8.98
N LYS A 10 -23.91 14.37 9.79
CA LYS A 10 -23.25 13.17 9.28
C LYS A 10 -24.28 12.33 8.53
N LYS A 11 -23.94 11.90 7.31
CA LYS A 11 -24.75 10.93 6.57
C LYS A 11 -24.51 9.54 7.15
N GLU A 12 -25.54 8.71 7.11
CA GLU A 12 -25.41 7.29 7.41
C GLU A 12 -24.52 6.63 6.35
N TYR A 13 -23.63 5.75 6.80
CA TYR A 13 -22.79 4.94 5.93
C TYR A 13 -23.44 3.58 5.74
N THR A 14 -23.52 3.13 4.49
CA THR A 14 -23.90 1.76 4.16
C THR A 14 -22.69 1.07 3.56
N PRO A 15 -22.18 -0.03 4.17
CA PRO A 15 -21.08 -0.78 3.60
C PRO A 15 -21.49 -1.40 2.25
N PRO A 16 -20.55 -1.57 1.31
CA PRO A 16 -20.83 -2.31 0.08
C PRO A 16 -21.11 -3.78 0.40
N LEU A 17 -21.97 -4.39 -0.42
CA LEU A 17 -22.14 -5.85 -0.44
C LEU A 17 -21.05 -6.47 -1.33
N LEU A 18 -20.44 -7.56 -0.87
CA LEU A 18 -19.51 -8.37 -1.64
C LEU A 18 -20.19 -9.69 -2.03
N GLU A 19 -20.24 -9.96 -3.32
CA GLU A 19 -20.68 -11.24 -3.88
C GLU A 19 -19.50 -11.87 -4.62
N VAL A 20 -19.28 -13.17 -4.39
CA VAL A 20 -18.16 -13.91 -4.97
C VAL A 20 -18.68 -15.11 -5.74
N VAL A 21 -18.19 -15.28 -6.95
CA VAL A 21 -18.40 -16.48 -7.76
C VAL A 21 -17.03 -17.15 -7.92
N LEU A 22 -16.95 -18.43 -7.56
CA LEU A 22 -15.77 -19.23 -7.86
C LEU A 22 -15.76 -19.51 -9.37
N VAL A 23 -14.74 -18.99 -10.05
CA VAL A 23 -14.47 -19.30 -11.45
C VAL A 23 -13.14 -20.02 -11.50
N GLU A 24 -13.16 -21.26 -11.99
CA GLU A 24 -11.93 -21.99 -12.28
C GLU A 24 -11.33 -21.42 -13.56
N MET A 25 -10.12 -20.86 -13.44
CA MET A 25 -9.34 -20.45 -14.59
C MET A 25 -8.34 -21.56 -14.91
N GLU A 26 -8.04 -21.79 -16.19
CA GLU A 26 -6.83 -22.53 -16.57
C GLU A 26 -5.60 -21.88 -15.92
N GLU A 27 -4.49 -22.62 -15.77
CA GLU A 27 -3.27 -22.18 -15.11
C GLU A 27 -2.73 -20.88 -15.76
N GLY A 28 -3.21 -19.75 -15.25
CA GLY A 28 -2.95 -18.43 -15.80
C GLY A 28 -1.72 -17.82 -15.15
N PHE A 29 -0.97 -17.04 -15.92
CA PHE A 29 0.26 -16.33 -15.53
C PHE A 29 0.17 -15.57 -14.18
N ALA A 30 -1.04 -15.24 -13.69
CA ALA A 30 -1.30 -14.66 -12.37
C ALA A 30 -0.87 -15.55 -11.18
N ALA A 31 -0.88 -16.87 -11.34
CA ALA A 31 -0.38 -17.78 -10.30
C ALA A 31 1.14 -17.67 -10.10
N ASN A 32 1.87 -17.09 -11.07
CA ASN A 32 3.31 -16.92 -11.05
C ASN A 32 3.74 -15.46 -11.28
N SER A 33 2.81 -14.50 -11.19
CA SER A 33 3.01 -13.13 -11.72
C SER A 33 3.89 -12.21 -10.87
N ALA A 34 4.46 -12.68 -9.77
CA ALA A 34 5.37 -11.88 -8.97
C ALA A 34 6.26 -12.74 -8.07
N ASN A 35 7.44 -13.13 -8.57
CA ASN A 35 8.59 -13.37 -7.69
C ASN A 35 9.38 -12.06 -7.63
N LEU A 36 8.92 -11.12 -6.81
CA LEU A 36 9.62 -9.87 -6.57
C LEU A 36 10.74 -10.15 -5.56
N LYS A 37 11.98 -10.08 -6.03
CA LYS A 37 13.17 -10.01 -5.17
C LYS A 37 13.43 -8.53 -4.93
N PRO A 38 13.17 -8.00 -3.71
CA PRO A 38 13.27 -6.57 -3.45
C PRO A 38 14.73 -6.06 -3.48
N GLY A 39 15.71 -6.96 -3.43
CA GLY A 39 17.13 -6.62 -3.42
C GLY A 39 17.89 -6.88 -4.72
N ASP A 40 19.22 -6.72 -4.65
CA ASP A 40 20.12 -6.90 -5.79
C ASP A 40 20.47 -8.38 -6.06
N ILE A 41 21.25 -8.66 -7.12
CA ILE A 41 21.62 -10.03 -7.53
C ILE A 41 22.43 -10.79 -6.48
N ASN A 42 23.20 -10.09 -5.64
CA ASN A 42 24.00 -10.66 -4.57
C ASN A 42 23.22 -10.73 -3.24
N ASN A 43 22.16 -9.93 -3.11
CA ASN A 43 21.38 -9.81 -1.90
C ASN A 43 19.87 -9.69 -2.18
N PRO A 44 19.25 -10.73 -2.76
CA PRO A 44 17.92 -10.66 -3.36
C PRO A 44 16.78 -10.39 -2.38
N ASP A 45 17.00 -10.70 -1.10
CA ASP A 45 15.98 -10.61 -0.04
C ASP A 45 16.12 -9.33 0.81
N ILE A 46 17.14 -8.50 0.56
CA ILE A 46 17.35 -7.23 1.25
C ILE A 46 16.97 -6.11 0.30
N PRO A 47 15.87 -5.37 0.57
CA PRO A 47 15.45 -4.25 -0.26
C PRO A 47 16.60 -3.28 -0.50
N ASP A 48 16.91 -3.03 -1.78
CA ASP A 48 17.90 -2.00 -2.10
C ASP A 48 17.27 -0.62 -1.84
N VAL A 49 17.92 0.18 -1.00
CA VAL A 49 17.42 1.49 -0.54
C VAL A 49 17.96 2.63 -1.42
N THR A 50 18.59 2.29 -2.55
CA THR A 50 19.27 3.25 -3.42
C THR A 50 18.33 4.15 -4.22
N ASP A 51 17.04 3.81 -4.36
CA ASP A 51 16.16 4.46 -5.34
C ASP A 51 15.23 5.56 -4.79
N TRP A 52 15.48 6.08 -3.57
CA TRP A 52 14.67 7.20 -3.06
C TRP A 52 15.43 8.31 -2.31
N ASN A 53 16.74 8.23 -2.08
CA ASN A 53 17.46 9.27 -1.34
C ASN A 53 18.86 9.62 -1.89
N ASP A 54 18.93 10.08 -3.14
CA ASP A 54 20.00 10.98 -3.55
C ASP A 54 19.48 12.43 -3.49
N THR A 55 19.30 12.93 -2.26
CA THR A 55 19.53 14.34 -1.86
C THR A 55 19.12 14.56 -0.40
N GLY A 56 20.06 14.31 0.52
CA GLY A 56 20.05 14.95 1.84
C GLY A 56 19.91 14.00 3.01
N SER A 57 20.94 14.01 3.85
CA SER A 57 21.06 13.46 5.21
C SER A 57 19.73 13.08 5.87
N SER A 58 19.56 11.81 6.20
CA SER A 58 18.53 11.37 7.15
C SER A 58 19.21 10.48 8.17
N ASP A 59 19.47 11.06 9.35
CA ASP A 59 19.95 10.38 10.53
C ASP A 59 19.12 9.10 10.77
N LYS A 60 19.79 7.96 10.70
CA LYS A 60 19.21 6.67 11.07
C LYS A 60 19.15 6.60 12.59
N ASN A 61 18.08 7.12 13.18
CA ASN A 61 17.67 6.68 14.50
C ASN A 61 16.33 5.94 14.43
N TYR A 62 16.42 4.61 14.33
CA TYR A 62 15.29 3.70 14.51
C TYR A 62 15.41 3.07 15.90
N ASP A 63 15.28 3.90 16.94
CA ASP A 63 15.10 3.42 18.31
C ASP A 63 13.61 3.15 18.58
N PHE A 64 13.37 2.03 19.26
CA PHE A 64 12.13 1.27 19.49
C PHE A 64 10.88 2.03 19.96
#